data_AF-A0A2C4RBX1-F1
#
_entry.id   AF-A0A2C4RBX1-F1
#
_cell.length_a   1.000
_cell.length_b   1.000
_cell.length_c   1.000
_cell.angle_alpha   90.00
_cell.angle_beta   90.00
_cell.angle_gamma   90.00
#
_symmetry.space_group_name_H-M   'P 1'
#
loop_
_entity.id
_entity.type
_entity.pdbx_description
1 polymer ?
#
loop_
_entity_poly.entity_id
_entity_poly.type
_entity_poly.pdbx_seq_one_letter_code
_entity_poly.pdbx_strand_id
1 'polypeptide(L)'
;MNLAKFPRKKYTESYTPIEKLNNFSEVLGGPTIYFKRDDLLGLTAGGNKTRKLEFLVADAQEKGADTLITAGGIQSNHCRLTLAAAVKEKMKCILVLEEGLEPEEKPDFNGNYFLYHLLGAENVVVVPNGADLMEEMQKVAKEVSEKGSTPYVIPVGGSNPTGAMGYVACAQEIMAQSFEQGIDFSTVVCVSGSAGMHAGLITGFSGTQSQIPVIGINVSRGKAEQEEKVAKLVDETSAHVGIPNFISREAVTCFDEYVGPGYALPTPEMVEAVQLLAKTEGILLDPVYTGKAVAGLIDLIRKGTFNKEDNILFVHSGGSPALYANTSLFA
;
A
#
# COMPACT_ATOMS: atom_id res chain seq x y z
N MET A 1 7.90 -9.49 19.98
CA MET A 1 6.58 -8.99 19.52
C MET A 1 5.67 -10.18 19.22
N ASN A 2 4.46 -10.23 19.80
CA ASN A 2 3.51 -11.33 19.60
C ASN A 2 2.25 -10.79 18.90
N LEU A 3 2.13 -11.01 17.57
CA LEU A 3 0.96 -10.58 16.81
C LEU A 3 -0.25 -11.50 16.98
N ALA A 4 -0.08 -12.72 17.51
CA ALA A 4 -1.17 -13.68 17.68
C ALA A 4 -2.21 -13.25 18.72
N LYS A 5 -1.92 -12.22 19.53
CA LYS A 5 -2.86 -11.63 20.49
C LYS A 5 -3.89 -10.69 19.85
N PHE A 6 -3.67 -10.29 18.59
CA PHE A 6 -4.56 -9.36 17.89
C PHE A 6 -5.52 -10.13 16.98
N PRO A 7 -6.79 -9.70 16.90
CA PRO A 7 -7.74 -10.29 15.98
C PRO A 7 -7.28 -10.05 14.54
N ARG A 8 -7.42 -11.08 13.70
CA ARG A 8 -6.97 -11.04 12.31
C ARG A 8 -7.89 -11.90 11.44
N LYS A 9 -8.37 -11.33 10.34
CA LYS A 9 -8.96 -12.07 9.22
C LYS A 9 -7.88 -12.62 8.31
N LYS A 10 -8.19 -13.66 7.55
CA LYS A 10 -7.29 -14.19 6.52
C LYS A 10 -7.97 -14.10 5.17
N TYR A 11 -7.41 -13.26 4.30
CA TYR A 11 -7.88 -13.11 2.92
C TYR A 11 -6.93 -13.75 1.91
N THR A 12 -5.71 -14.11 2.35
CA THR A 12 -4.73 -14.89 1.60
C THR A 12 -4.26 -16.04 2.47
N GLU A 13 -4.47 -17.29 2.04
CA GLU A 13 -4.19 -18.47 2.87
C GLU A 13 -2.69 -18.75 3.06
N SER A 14 -1.88 -18.34 2.09
CA SER A 14 -0.43 -18.57 2.08
C SER A 14 0.34 -17.25 2.08
N TYR A 15 1.62 -17.35 2.46
CA TYR A 15 2.57 -16.26 2.23
C TYR A 15 2.66 -15.95 0.74
N THR A 16 2.72 -14.67 0.39
CA THR A 16 2.96 -14.28 -1.01
C THR A 16 4.38 -14.65 -1.41
N PRO A 17 4.66 -15.00 -2.66
CA PRO A 17 6.01 -15.42 -3.04
C PRO A 17 7.00 -14.25 -2.96
N ILE A 18 8.27 -14.59 -2.67
CA ILE A 18 9.41 -13.75 -2.99
C ILE A 18 10.01 -14.34 -4.26
N GLU A 19 9.98 -13.57 -5.34
CA GLU A 19 10.47 -13.97 -6.66
C GLU A 19 11.77 -13.26 -6.97
N LYS A 20 12.73 -13.96 -7.59
CA LYS A 20 13.98 -13.38 -8.09
C LYS A 20 13.79 -12.92 -9.54
N LEU A 21 14.10 -11.66 -9.83
CA LEU A 21 13.87 -11.05 -11.14
C LEU A 21 15.18 -11.04 -11.92
N ASN A 22 15.53 -12.17 -12.54
CA ASN A 22 16.83 -12.36 -13.19
C ASN A 22 17.03 -11.40 -14.37
N ASN A 23 16.02 -11.27 -15.25
CA ASN A 23 16.12 -10.46 -16.46
C ASN A 23 16.15 -8.97 -16.12
N PHE A 24 15.34 -8.55 -15.14
CA PHE A 24 15.32 -7.18 -14.67
C PHE A 24 16.64 -6.78 -14.01
N SER A 25 17.22 -7.67 -13.17
CA SER A 25 18.54 -7.46 -12.58
C SER A 25 19.64 -7.38 -13.64
N GLU A 26 19.59 -8.24 -14.67
CA GLU A 26 20.56 -8.28 -15.76
C GLU A 26 20.52 -7.00 -16.59
N VAL A 27 19.33 -6.56 -17.03
CA VAL A 27 19.18 -5.34 -17.84
C VAL A 27 19.61 -4.08 -17.08
N LEU A 28 19.51 -4.07 -15.75
CA LEU A 28 19.99 -2.96 -14.93
C LEU A 28 21.48 -3.05 -14.55
N GLY A 29 22.15 -4.18 -14.84
CA GLY A 29 23.57 -4.38 -14.55
C GLY A 29 23.89 -4.71 -13.08
N GLY A 30 22.92 -5.28 -12.36
CA GLY A 30 22.92 -5.44 -10.90
C GLY A 30 22.15 -4.32 -10.19
N PRO A 31 21.86 -4.42 -8.88
CA PRO A 31 22.08 -5.53 -7.93
C PRO A 31 21.17 -6.74 -8.21
N THR A 32 21.17 -7.74 -7.32
CA THR A 32 20.17 -8.82 -7.39
C THR A 32 18.83 -8.33 -6.86
N ILE A 33 17.80 -8.34 -7.71
CA ILE A 33 16.48 -7.82 -7.38
C ILE A 33 15.49 -8.95 -7.13
N TYR A 34 14.74 -8.81 -6.03
CA TYR A 34 13.66 -9.68 -5.64
C TYR A 34 12.38 -8.88 -5.46
N PHE A 35 11.23 -9.46 -5.82
CA PHE A 35 9.92 -8.88 -5.50
C PHE A 35 9.19 -9.74 -4.49
N LYS A 36 8.73 -9.11 -3.41
CA LYS A 36 7.67 -9.64 -2.54
C LYS A 36 6.34 -9.35 -3.22
N ARG A 37 5.68 -10.39 -3.75
CA ARG A 37 4.51 -10.32 -4.63
C ARG A 37 3.19 -10.06 -3.89
N ASP A 38 3.13 -8.96 -3.15
CA ASP A 38 1.90 -8.55 -2.45
C ASP A 38 0.78 -8.09 -3.41
N ASP A 39 1.07 -7.94 -4.70
CA ASP A 39 0.08 -7.83 -5.77
C ASP A 39 -0.79 -9.09 -5.89
N LEU A 40 -0.28 -10.25 -5.46
CA LEU A 40 -0.98 -11.53 -5.44
C LEU A 40 -1.76 -11.82 -4.16
N LEU A 41 -1.86 -10.85 -3.23
CA LEU A 41 -2.74 -10.97 -2.08
C LEU A 41 -4.20 -11.18 -2.53
N GLY A 42 -5.03 -11.77 -1.67
CA GLY A 42 -6.44 -11.99 -1.95
C GLY A 42 -7.28 -10.71 -1.99
N LEU A 43 -8.60 -10.91 -2.05
CA LEU A 43 -9.62 -9.90 -2.42
C LEU A 43 -9.56 -9.54 -3.91
N THR A 44 -10.44 -8.64 -4.35
CA THR A 44 -10.60 -8.28 -5.76
C THR A 44 -9.31 -7.68 -6.31
N ALA A 45 -8.61 -8.44 -7.16
CA ALA A 45 -7.34 -8.07 -7.80
C ALA A 45 -6.20 -7.66 -6.83
N GLY A 46 -6.25 -8.15 -5.57
CA GLY A 46 -5.13 -8.14 -4.64
C GLY A 46 -4.48 -6.79 -4.29
N GLY A 47 -3.31 -6.83 -3.68
CA GLY A 47 -2.53 -5.64 -3.31
C GLY A 47 -2.42 -5.39 -1.80
N ASN A 48 -1.52 -4.47 -1.44
CA ASN A 48 -1.05 -4.28 -0.08
C ASN A 48 -2.13 -4.01 0.98
N LYS A 49 -3.25 -3.39 0.59
CA LYS A 49 -4.30 -3.04 1.55
C LYS A 49 -4.98 -4.28 2.11
N THR A 50 -4.95 -5.41 1.42
CA THR A 50 -5.47 -6.69 1.92
C THR A 50 -4.84 -7.05 3.27
N ARG A 51 -3.51 -6.98 3.42
CA ARG A 51 -2.82 -7.23 4.70
C ARG A 51 -3.27 -6.30 5.83
N LYS A 52 -3.54 -5.04 5.51
CA LYS A 52 -4.00 -4.06 6.51
C LYS A 52 -5.45 -4.34 6.92
N LEU A 53 -6.29 -4.65 5.94
CA LEU A 53 -7.70 -4.94 6.12
C LEU A 53 -7.93 -6.20 6.94
N GLU A 54 -7.02 -7.16 6.90
CA GLU A 54 -7.07 -8.33 7.77
C GLU A 54 -7.17 -7.96 9.26
N PHE A 55 -6.48 -6.91 9.70
CA PHE A 55 -6.56 -6.43 11.09
C PHE A 55 -7.68 -5.40 11.29
N LEU A 56 -7.86 -4.47 10.35
CA LEU A 56 -8.87 -3.41 10.44
C LEU A 56 -10.29 -3.97 10.47
N VAL A 57 -10.59 -4.96 9.62
CA VAL A 57 -11.92 -5.56 9.56
C VAL A 57 -12.18 -6.46 10.77
N ALA A 58 -11.14 -7.11 11.29
CA ALA A 58 -11.26 -7.85 12.54
C ALA A 58 -11.57 -6.93 13.73
N ASP A 59 -10.87 -5.79 13.84
CA ASP A 59 -11.15 -4.76 14.85
C ASP A 59 -12.55 -4.14 14.68
N ALA A 60 -12.99 -3.91 13.43
CA ALA A 60 -14.34 -3.43 13.15
C ALA A 60 -15.42 -4.39 13.66
N GLN A 61 -15.24 -5.70 13.43
CA GLN A 61 -16.19 -6.71 13.91
C GLN A 61 -16.17 -6.87 15.43
N GLU A 62 -15.01 -6.81 16.08
CA GLU A 62 -14.93 -6.81 17.55
C GLU A 62 -15.69 -5.62 18.16
N LYS A 63 -15.70 -4.48 17.48
CA LYS A 63 -16.46 -3.29 17.87
C LYS A 63 -17.94 -3.33 17.45
N GLY A 64 -18.40 -4.44 16.86
CA GLY A 64 -19.79 -4.62 16.46
C GLY A 64 -20.20 -3.78 15.25
N ALA A 65 -19.25 -3.33 14.43
CA ALA A 65 -19.57 -2.57 13.23
C ALA A 65 -20.29 -3.43 12.18
N ASP A 66 -21.22 -2.81 11.46
CA ASP A 66 -21.94 -3.42 10.34
C ASP A 66 -21.62 -2.72 9.00
N THR A 67 -21.02 -1.53 9.04
CA THR A 67 -20.78 -0.67 7.89
C THR A 67 -19.36 -0.13 7.92
N LEU A 68 -18.56 -0.43 6.88
CA LEU A 68 -17.24 0.15 6.69
C LEU A 68 -17.34 1.46 5.89
N ILE A 69 -16.63 2.50 6.33
CA ILE A 69 -16.54 3.78 5.62
C ILE A 69 -15.07 4.03 5.33
N THR A 70 -14.73 4.35 4.08
CA THR A 70 -13.35 4.65 3.69
C THR A 70 -13.31 5.70 2.60
N ALA A 71 -12.13 6.30 2.38
CA ALA A 71 -11.93 7.29 1.35
C ALA A 71 -10.68 7.07 0.47
N GLY A 72 -10.68 7.73 -0.68
CA GLY A 72 -9.55 7.86 -1.59
C GLY A 72 -9.98 8.49 -2.91
N GLY A 73 -9.05 8.69 -3.85
CA GLY A 73 -9.43 9.16 -5.19
C GLY A 73 -10.32 8.17 -5.95
N ILE A 74 -10.92 8.60 -7.06
CA ILE A 74 -11.76 7.77 -7.94
C ILE A 74 -11.17 6.37 -8.18
N GLN A 75 -9.91 6.28 -8.60
CA GLN A 75 -9.23 5.01 -8.89
C GLN A 75 -8.53 4.38 -7.67
N SER A 76 -9.00 4.64 -6.44
CA SER A 76 -8.40 4.14 -5.19
C SER A 76 -8.40 2.61 -5.06
N ASN A 77 -7.20 2.02 -5.11
CA ASN A 77 -6.98 0.62 -4.75
C ASN A 77 -7.46 0.30 -3.32
N HIS A 78 -7.40 1.28 -2.41
CA HIS A 78 -7.86 1.09 -1.03
C HIS A 78 -9.37 0.94 -0.95
N CYS A 79 -10.12 1.81 -1.63
CA CYS A 79 -11.58 1.73 -1.67
C CYS A 79 -12.03 0.39 -2.25
N ARG A 80 -11.39 -0.08 -3.34
CA ARG A 80 -11.69 -1.39 -3.94
C ARG A 80 -11.53 -2.51 -2.93
N LEU A 81 -10.40 -2.55 -2.25
CA LEU A 81 -10.07 -3.66 -1.34
C LEU A 81 -10.89 -3.60 -0.06
N THR A 82 -11.19 -2.42 0.47
CA THR A 82 -12.09 -2.26 1.62
C THR A 82 -13.49 -2.76 1.28
N LEU A 83 -14.03 -2.39 0.11
CA LEU A 83 -15.32 -2.89 -0.37
C LEU A 83 -15.30 -4.42 -0.55
N ALA A 84 -14.25 -4.96 -1.16
CA ALA A 84 -14.13 -6.41 -1.33
C ALA A 84 -14.09 -7.17 0.01
N ALA A 85 -13.40 -6.62 1.03
CA ALA A 85 -13.38 -7.18 2.37
C ALA A 85 -14.77 -7.09 3.04
N ALA A 86 -15.47 -5.96 2.88
CA ALA A 86 -16.84 -5.80 3.38
C ALA A 86 -17.79 -6.85 2.78
N VAL A 87 -17.73 -7.06 1.45
CA VAL A 87 -18.52 -8.08 0.76
C VAL A 87 -18.23 -9.48 1.32
N LYS A 88 -16.95 -9.84 1.49
CA LYS A 88 -16.54 -11.14 2.08
C LYS A 88 -17.08 -11.34 3.49
N GLU A 89 -17.11 -10.29 4.29
CA GLU A 89 -17.54 -10.31 5.68
C GLU A 89 -19.03 -9.98 5.87
N LYS A 90 -19.78 -9.79 4.78
CA LYS A 90 -21.21 -9.42 4.78
C LYS A 90 -21.49 -8.10 5.52
N MET A 91 -20.56 -7.16 5.42
CA MET A 91 -20.70 -5.80 5.93
C MET A 91 -21.08 -4.86 4.78
N LYS A 92 -21.78 -3.77 5.10
CA LYS A 92 -22.00 -2.67 4.16
C LYS A 92 -20.69 -1.91 3.96
N CYS A 93 -20.55 -1.23 2.82
CA CYS A 93 -19.41 -0.36 2.59
C CYS A 93 -19.80 0.90 1.83
N ILE A 94 -19.47 2.05 2.42
CA ILE A 94 -19.67 3.37 1.82
C ILE A 94 -18.30 3.95 1.46
N LEU A 95 -18.20 4.43 0.22
CA LEU A 95 -16.98 5.01 -0.32
C LEU A 95 -17.11 6.52 -0.43
N VAL A 96 -16.18 7.26 0.16
CA VAL A 96 -16.03 8.71 -0.05
C VAL A 96 -14.91 8.94 -1.06
N LEU A 97 -15.25 9.37 -2.27
CA LEU A 97 -14.31 9.50 -3.37
C LEU A 97 -13.96 10.96 -3.65
N GLU A 98 -12.67 11.26 -3.67
CA GLU A 98 -12.16 12.57 -4.05
C GLU A 98 -12.03 12.69 -5.57
N GLU A 99 -12.47 13.82 -6.13
CA GLU A 99 -12.28 14.16 -7.54
C GLU A 99 -10.80 14.35 -7.90
N GLY A 100 -10.48 14.14 -9.18
CA GLY A 100 -9.18 14.51 -9.75
C GLY A 100 -9.01 16.03 -9.85
N LEU A 101 -7.83 16.46 -10.32
CA LEU A 101 -7.53 17.88 -10.53
C LEU A 101 -8.42 18.52 -11.61
N GLU A 102 -8.83 17.74 -12.60
CA GLU A 102 -9.81 18.12 -13.60
C GLU A 102 -11.09 17.34 -13.29
N PRO A 103 -12.10 17.96 -12.67
CA PRO A 103 -13.36 17.30 -12.37
C PRO A 103 -14.07 16.93 -13.68
N GLU A 104 -14.36 15.65 -13.85
CA GLU A 104 -15.21 15.15 -14.92
C GLU A 104 -16.66 15.13 -14.44
N GLU A 105 -17.63 15.47 -15.30
CA GLU A 105 -19.06 15.36 -14.95
C GLU A 105 -19.43 13.94 -14.49
N LYS A 106 -18.75 12.93 -15.03
CA LYS A 106 -18.80 11.54 -14.59
C LYS A 106 -17.41 10.93 -14.75
N PRO A 107 -16.88 10.26 -13.70
CA PRO A 107 -15.64 9.52 -13.84
C PRO A 107 -15.78 8.42 -14.88
N ASP A 108 -14.73 8.21 -15.67
CA ASP A 108 -14.64 7.08 -16.58
C ASP A 108 -15.01 5.74 -15.91
N PHE A 109 -15.91 4.98 -16.54
CA PHE A 109 -16.41 3.71 -16.02
C PHE A 109 -15.45 2.55 -16.31
N ASN A 110 -14.25 2.62 -15.73
CA ASN A 110 -13.18 1.65 -15.90
C ASN A 110 -12.43 1.40 -14.58
N GLY A 111 -11.44 0.51 -14.61
CA GLY A 111 -10.52 0.26 -13.49
C GLY A 111 -11.25 -0.03 -12.17
N ASN A 112 -10.81 0.63 -11.10
CA ASN A 112 -11.39 0.49 -9.76
C ASN A 112 -12.81 1.05 -9.67
N TYR A 113 -13.15 2.11 -10.39
CA TYR A 113 -14.49 2.69 -10.36
C TYR A 113 -15.55 1.72 -10.90
N PHE A 114 -15.25 1.03 -12.00
CA PHE A 114 -16.06 -0.09 -12.48
C PHE A 114 -16.20 -1.20 -11.43
N LEU A 115 -15.10 -1.55 -10.74
CA LEU A 115 -15.12 -2.60 -9.72
C LEU A 115 -15.97 -2.23 -8.49
N TYR A 116 -16.10 -0.94 -8.13
CA TYR A 116 -16.99 -0.55 -7.05
C TYR A 116 -18.45 -0.88 -7.36
N HIS A 117 -18.85 -0.64 -8.62
CA HIS A 117 -20.20 -0.98 -9.08
C HIS A 117 -20.41 -2.49 -9.12
N LEU A 118 -19.45 -3.25 -9.66
CA LEU A 118 -19.54 -4.71 -9.75
C LEU A 118 -19.63 -5.39 -8.38
N LEU A 119 -18.92 -4.86 -7.38
CA LEU A 119 -18.93 -5.37 -6.01
C LEU A 119 -20.14 -4.87 -5.19
N GLY A 120 -20.92 -3.92 -5.70
CA GLY A 120 -22.12 -3.41 -5.04
C GLY A 120 -21.83 -2.55 -3.81
N ALA A 121 -21.05 -1.47 -3.97
CA ALA A 121 -20.91 -0.46 -2.91
C ALA A 121 -22.29 0.00 -2.41
N GLU A 122 -22.47 0.09 -1.09
CA GLU A 122 -23.74 0.52 -0.46
C GLU A 122 -24.07 1.96 -0.90
N ASN A 123 -23.05 2.81 -0.91
CA ASN A 123 -23.15 4.17 -1.43
C ASN A 123 -21.77 4.69 -1.86
N VAL A 124 -21.77 5.65 -2.79
CA VAL A 124 -20.59 6.39 -3.23
C VAL A 124 -20.88 7.88 -3.09
N VAL A 125 -20.11 8.55 -2.24
CA VAL A 125 -20.16 10.00 -2.01
C VAL A 125 -18.96 10.62 -2.71
N VAL A 126 -19.19 11.47 -3.70
CA VAL A 126 -18.09 12.18 -4.38
C VAL A 126 -17.93 13.56 -3.75
N VAL A 127 -16.69 13.92 -3.43
CA VAL A 127 -16.33 15.21 -2.82
C VAL A 127 -15.30 15.95 -3.66
N PRO A 128 -15.29 17.31 -3.62
CA PRO A 128 -14.35 18.10 -4.39
C PRO A 128 -12.89 17.78 -4.06
N ASN A 129 -12.01 17.97 -5.04
CA ASN A 129 -10.56 17.88 -4.82
C ASN A 129 -10.09 18.84 -3.71
N GLY A 130 -9.23 18.35 -2.81
CA GLY A 130 -8.72 19.10 -1.66
C GLY A 130 -9.61 19.07 -0.42
N ALA A 131 -10.74 18.33 -0.44
CA ALA A 131 -11.58 18.15 0.73
C ALA A 131 -10.84 17.41 1.87
N ASP A 132 -11.19 17.72 3.11
CA ASP A 132 -10.73 16.92 4.25
C ASP A 132 -11.50 15.58 4.28
N LEU A 133 -10.92 14.56 3.65
CA LEU A 133 -11.54 13.24 3.56
C LEU A 133 -11.84 12.61 4.92
N MET A 134 -11.07 12.95 5.97
CA MET A 134 -11.37 12.43 7.30
C MET A 134 -12.63 13.08 7.86
N GLU A 135 -12.76 14.40 7.72
CA GLU A 135 -13.97 15.12 8.11
C GLU A 135 -15.21 14.60 7.34
N GLU A 136 -15.10 14.42 6.03
CA GLU A 136 -16.19 13.92 5.18
C GLU A 136 -16.61 12.48 5.57
N MET A 137 -15.64 11.58 5.83
CA MET A 137 -15.96 10.25 6.34
C MET A 137 -16.65 10.28 7.71
N GLN A 138 -16.30 11.23 8.59
CA GLN A 138 -16.96 11.38 9.89
C GLN A 138 -18.40 11.91 9.75
N LYS A 139 -18.67 12.81 8.79
CA LYS A 139 -20.04 13.24 8.46
C LYS A 139 -20.89 12.05 8.02
N VAL A 140 -20.39 11.24 7.08
CA VAL A 140 -21.07 10.02 6.63
C VAL A 140 -21.27 9.03 7.79
N ALA A 141 -20.28 8.84 8.66
CA ALA A 141 -20.42 7.97 9.83
C ALA A 141 -21.52 8.43 10.78
N LYS A 142 -21.63 9.74 11.02
CA LYS A 142 -22.72 10.30 11.83
C LYS A 142 -24.09 9.99 11.21
N GLU A 143 -24.25 10.21 9.91
CA GLU A 143 -25.52 9.91 9.21
C GLU A 143 -25.89 8.42 9.25
N VAL A 144 -24.91 7.52 9.12
CA VAL A 144 -25.10 6.07 9.23
C VAL A 144 -25.53 5.69 10.65
N SER A 145 -24.94 6.32 11.67
CA SER A 145 -25.29 6.11 13.07
C SER A 145 -26.72 6.58 13.38
N GLU A 146 -27.11 7.75 12.85
CA GLU A 146 -28.47 8.30 13.00
C GLU A 146 -29.54 7.42 12.34
N LYS A 147 -29.16 6.61 11.34
CA LYS A 147 -30.03 5.60 10.71
C LYS A 147 -30.04 4.24 11.43
N GLY A 148 -29.35 4.13 12.57
CA GLY A 148 -29.36 2.95 13.43
C GLY A 148 -28.34 1.87 13.06
N SER A 149 -27.35 2.17 12.23
CA SER A 149 -26.25 1.27 11.87
C SER A 149 -24.98 1.61 12.67
N THR A 150 -24.01 0.70 12.73
CA THR A 150 -22.76 0.90 13.47
C THR A 150 -21.59 1.07 12.49
N PRO A 151 -21.17 2.33 12.19
CA PRO A 151 -20.11 2.59 11.24
C PRO A 151 -18.72 2.35 11.83
N TYR A 152 -17.78 1.95 10.97
CA TYR A 152 -16.35 1.91 11.26
C TYR A 152 -15.57 2.65 10.17
N VAL A 153 -14.92 3.75 10.55
CA VAL A 153 -14.14 4.60 9.64
C VAL A 153 -12.72 4.04 9.50
N ILE A 154 -12.34 3.71 8.27
CA ILE A 154 -11.00 3.30 7.89
C ILE A 154 -10.31 4.50 7.23
N PRO A 155 -9.22 5.03 7.83
CA PRO A 155 -8.53 6.19 7.27
C PRO A 155 -7.86 5.84 5.94
N VAL A 156 -7.61 6.86 5.10
CA VAL A 156 -7.05 6.68 3.75
C VAL A 156 -5.85 5.73 3.73
N GLY A 157 -5.98 4.66 2.96
CA GLY A 157 -5.00 3.60 2.79
C GLY A 157 -4.84 2.66 3.98
N GLY A 158 -5.78 2.67 4.93
CA GLY A 158 -5.77 1.86 6.15
C GLY A 158 -4.57 2.18 7.05
N SER A 159 -4.14 3.45 7.08
CA SER A 159 -2.90 3.84 7.76
C SER A 159 -3.17 4.40 9.15
N ASN A 160 -3.26 3.47 10.08
CA ASN A 160 -3.26 3.67 11.52
C ASN A 160 -2.48 2.49 12.16
N PRO A 161 -2.26 2.47 13.48
CA PRO A 161 -1.51 1.39 14.12
C PRO A 161 -2.08 0.00 13.83
N THR A 162 -3.41 -0.16 13.85
CA THR A 162 -4.08 -1.43 13.55
C THR A 162 -3.79 -1.92 12.13
N GLY A 163 -3.95 -1.06 11.13
CA GLY A 163 -3.69 -1.41 9.73
C GLY A 163 -2.20 -1.61 9.42
N ALA A 164 -1.31 -0.86 10.08
CA ALA A 164 0.13 -1.03 9.94
C ALA A 164 0.61 -2.42 10.41
N MET A 165 -0.10 -3.07 11.34
CA MET A 165 0.19 -4.46 11.75
C MET A 165 0.21 -5.44 10.58
N GLY A 166 -0.54 -5.18 9.51
CA GLY A 166 -0.48 -5.97 8.28
C GLY A 166 0.94 -6.08 7.70
N TYR A 167 1.71 -5.00 7.79
CA TYR A 167 3.09 -4.95 7.32
C TYR A 167 4.13 -5.27 8.39
N VAL A 168 3.77 -5.17 9.66
CA VAL A 168 4.54 -5.79 10.75
C VAL A 168 4.55 -7.32 10.59
N ALA A 169 3.39 -7.91 10.28
CA ALA A 169 3.27 -9.33 9.96
C ALA A 169 4.00 -9.69 8.67
N CYS A 170 3.95 -8.82 7.64
CA CYS A 170 4.71 -9.01 6.41
C CYS A 170 6.22 -9.06 6.66
N ALA A 171 6.77 -8.24 7.55
CA ALA A 171 8.19 -8.32 7.91
C ALA A 171 8.55 -9.68 8.57
N GLN A 172 7.71 -10.20 9.48
CA GLN A 172 7.90 -11.54 10.05
C GLN A 172 7.86 -12.64 8.97
N GLU A 173 6.95 -12.50 8.02
CA GLU A 173 6.83 -13.38 6.85
C GLU A 173 8.07 -13.31 5.95
N ILE A 174 8.60 -12.12 5.66
CA ILE A 174 9.84 -11.93 4.90
C ILE A 174 11.02 -12.58 5.61
N MET A 175 11.14 -12.43 6.95
CA MET A 175 12.22 -13.07 7.70
C MET A 175 12.15 -14.61 7.65
N ALA A 176 10.95 -15.18 7.76
CA ALA A 176 10.77 -16.62 7.62
C ALA A 176 11.17 -17.11 6.22
N GLN A 177 10.70 -16.43 5.17
CA GLN A 177 11.02 -16.79 3.78
C GLN A 177 12.51 -16.59 3.45
N SER A 178 13.13 -15.52 3.97
CA SER A 178 14.56 -15.24 3.85
C SER A 178 15.41 -16.38 4.42
N PHE A 179 15.06 -16.86 5.62
CA PHE A 179 15.71 -18.01 6.24
C PHE A 179 15.53 -19.30 5.41
N GLU A 180 14.30 -19.61 4.99
CA GLU A 180 13.99 -20.81 4.22
C GLU A 180 14.70 -20.84 2.85
N GLN A 181 14.82 -19.68 2.20
CA GLN A 181 15.44 -19.55 0.88
C GLN A 181 16.96 -19.31 0.95
N GLY A 182 17.52 -19.04 2.14
CA GLY A 182 18.93 -18.71 2.32
C GLY A 182 19.33 -17.38 1.68
N ILE A 183 18.44 -16.38 1.71
CA ILE A 183 18.66 -15.06 1.12
C ILE A 183 18.86 -14.03 2.22
N ASP A 184 20.01 -13.37 2.24
CA ASP A 184 20.27 -12.23 3.12
C ASP A 184 19.96 -10.93 2.36
N PHE A 185 18.91 -10.21 2.76
CA PHE A 185 18.47 -8.98 2.09
C PHE A 185 19.21 -7.76 2.63
N SER A 186 19.94 -7.05 1.77
CA SER A 186 20.63 -5.81 2.12
C SER A 186 19.66 -4.67 2.41
N THR A 187 18.53 -4.60 1.70
CA THR A 187 17.55 -3.50 1.82
C THR A 187 16.18 -3.93 1.31
N VAL A 188 15.13 -3.42 1.95
CA VAL A 188 13.75 -3.48 1.46
C VAL A 188 13.32 -2.14 0.88
N VAL A 189 12.76 -2.14 -0.32
CA VAL A 189 12.21 -0.94 -0.98
C VAL A 189 10.69 -1.07 -1.09
N CYS A 190 9.95 0.01 -0.77
CA CYS A 190 8.49 0.01 -0.85
C CYS A 190 7.92 1.35 -1.30
N VAL A 191 6.66 1.34 -1.73
CA VAL A 191 5.90 2.58 -1.98
C VAL A 191 5.59 3.29 -0.66
N SER A 192 5.88 4.58 -0.57
CA SER A 192 5.56 5.46 0.56
C SER A 192 4.46 6.47 0.16
N GLY A 193 3.20 6.10 0.41
CA GLY A 193 2.03 6.95 0.16
C GLY A 193 1.38 7.38 1.48
N SER A 194 0.33 6.68 1.92
CA SER A 194 -0.30 6.95 3.21
C SER A 194 0.50 6.45 4.43
N ALA A 195 1.78 6.12 4.30
CA ALA A 195 2.72 5.66 5.33
C ALA A 195 2.55 4.24 5.92
N GLY A 196 1.34 3.68 6.06
CA GLY A 196 1.16 2.47 6.88
C GLY A 196 1.86 1.18 6.42
N MET A 197 2.24 1.05 5.14
CA MET A 197 3.08 -0.07 4.69
C MET A 197 4.53 0.15 5.11
N HIS A 198 5.07 1.32 4.81
CA HIS A 198 6.44 1.72 5.16
C HIS A 198 6.66 1.65 6.68
N ALA A 199 5.77 2.27 7.47
CA ALA A 199 5.84 2.23 8.93
C ALA A 199 5.74 0.82 9.50
N GLY A 200 4.85 -0.02 8.95
CA GLY A 200 4.68 -1.41 9.38
C GLY A 200 5.92 -2.26 9.10
N LEU A 201 6.56 -2.09 7.94
CA LEU A 201 7.81 -2.79 7.59
C LEU A 201 8.95 -2.41 8.54
N ILE A 202 9.18 -1.10 8.76
CA ILE A 202 10.19 -0.60 9.70
C ILE A 202 9.96 -1.18 11.10
N THR A 203 8.71 -1.09 11.58
CA THR A 203 8.32 -1.59 12.90
C THR A 203 8.55 -3.11 13.01
N GLY A 204 8.21 -3.87 11.96
CA GLY A 204 8.36 -5.31 11.93
C GLY A 204 9.82 -5.79 11.87
N PHE A 205 10.66 -5.17 11.05
CA PHE A 205 12.09 -5.50 11.00
C PHE A 205 12.82 -5.12 12.29
N SER A 206 12.47 -3.97 12.88
CA SER A 206 12.98 -3.60 14.20
C SER A 206 12.52 -4.58 15.28
N GLY A 207 11.24 -4.98 15.26
CA GLY A 207 10.65 -5.92 16.21
C GLY A 207 11.14 -7.37 16.08
N THR A 208 11.75 -7.71 14.95
CA THR A 208 12.43 -9.01 14.71
C THR A 208 13.95 -8.92 14.88
N GLN A 209 14.48 -7.74 15.22
CA GLN A 209 15.92 -7.46 15.34
C GLN A 209 16.74 -7.75 14.08
N SER A 210 16.12 -7.82 12.90
CA SER A 210 16.85 -7.98 11.64
C SER A 210 17.56 -6.70 11.23
N GLN A 211 16.98 -5.54 11.60
CA GLN A 211 17.49 -4.21 11.27
C GLN A 211 17.71 -3.97 9.77
N ILE A 212 17.01 -4.73 8.91
CA ILE A 212 17.08 -4.54 7.46
C ILE A 212 16.56 -3.13 7.14
N PRO A 213 17.35 -2.28 6.48
CA PRO A 213 16.94 -0.94 6.08
C PRO A 213 15.69 -0.97 5.20
N VAL A 214 14.78 -0.02 5.41
CA VAL A 214 13.60 0.16 4.58
C VAL A 214 13.67 1.52 3.89
N ILE A 215 13.62 1.52 2.57
CA ILE A 215 13.54 2.71 1.73
C ILE A 215 12.12 2.88 1.21
N GLY A 216 11.53 4.04 1.49
CA GLY A 216 10.25 4.45 0.94
C GLY A 216 10.41 5.34 -0.28
N ILE A 217 9.80 4.97 -1.41
CA ILE A 217 9.69 5.87 -2.56
C ILE A 217 8.36 6.62 -2.48
N ASN A 218 8.43 7.94 -2.35
CA ASN A 218 7.25 8.77 -2.18
C ASN A 218 6.49 8.91 -3.50
N VAL A 219 5.17 8.96 -3.39
CA VAL A 219 4.27 9.06 -4.57
C VAL A 219 3.33 10.27 -4.52
N SER A 220 3.39 11.05 -3.44
CA SER A 220 2.43 12.15 -3.21
C SER A 220 2.99 13.37 -2.47
N ARG A 221 4.06 13.22 -1.70
CA ARG A 221 4.51 14.22 -0.72
C ARG A 221 6.02 14.35 -0.76
N GLY A 222 6.48 15.54 -0.37
CA GLY A 222 7.90 15.79 -0.18
C GLY A 222 8.49 14.96 0.97
N LYS A 223 9.81 14.81 0.97
CA LYS A 223 10.56 13.96 1.88
C LYS A 223 10.25 14.26 3.34
N ALA A 224 10.41 15.51 3.77
CA ALA A 224 10.25 15.90 5.18
C ALA A 224 8.84 15.62 5.72
N GLU A 225 7.79 15.94 4.96
CA GLU A 225 6.40 15.66 5.35
C GLU A 225 6.17 14.14 5.46
N GLN A 226 6.69 13.37 4.51
CA GLN A 226 6.48 11.93 4.50
C GLN A 226 7.27 11.22 5.59
N GLU A 227 8.51 11.62 5.86
CA GLU A 227 9.33 11.04 6.93
C GLU A 227 8.70 11.31 8.31
N GLU A 228 8.19 12.53 8.56
CA GLU A 228 7.46 12.82 9.80
C GLU A 228 6.23 11.94 9.95
N LYS A 229 5.45 11.79 8.87
CA LYS A 229 4.25 10.96 8.86
C LYS A 229 4.55 9.48 9.11
N VAL A 230 5.62 8.96 8.51
CA VAL A 230 6.06 7.58 8.71
C VAL A 230 6.61 7.41 10.12
N ALA A 231 7.47 8.30 10.61
CA ALA A 231 8.05 8.24 11.95
C ALA A 231 6.98 8.22 13.04
N LYS A 232 6.00 9.15 12.95
CA LYS A 232 4.86 9.17 13.87
C LYS A 232 4.12 7.83 13.88
N LEU A 233 3.84 7.27 12.71
CA LEU A 233 3.13 5.99 12.63
C LEU A 233 4.00 4.80 13.09
N VAL A 234 5.32 4.86 12.94
CA VAL A 234 6.26 3.88 13.51
C VAL A 234 6.18 3.91 15.04
N ASP A 235 6.20 5.10 15.66
CA ASP A 235 6.08 5.25 17.12
C ASP A 235 4.76 4.68 17.64
N GLU A 236 3.64 5.09 17.02
CA GLU A 236 2.30 4.62 17.41
C GLU A 236 2.14 3.11 17.21
N THR A 237 2.65 2.57 16.09
CA THR A 237 2.57 1.13 15.80
C THR A 237 3.45 0.35 16.76
N SER A 238 4.67 0.81 17.06
CA SER A 238 5.60 0.17 18.00
C SER A 238 5.00 0.06 19.39
N ALA A 239 4.38 1.16 19.87
CA ALA A 239 3.64 1.16 21.12
C ALA A 239 2.47 0.16 21.09
N HIS A 240 1.71 0.13 19.99
CA HIS A 240 0.57 -0.76 19.83
C HIS A 240 0.97 -2.25 19.88
N VAL A 241 2.03 -2.63 19.16
CA VAL A 241 2.51 -4.03 19.09
C VAL A 241 3.41 -4.44 20.27
N GLY A 242 3.74 -3.49 21.15
CA GLY A 242 4.54 -3.73 22.36
C GLY A 242 6.02 -3.96 22.07
N ILE A 243 6.61 -3.19 21.15
CA ILE A 243 8.07 -3.12 20.98
C ILE A 243 8.61 -2.16 22.04
N PRO A 244 9.50 -2.62 22.94
CA PRO A 244 9.93 -1.83 24.09
C PRO A 244 10.98 -0.76 23.75
N ASN A 245 11.65 -0.87 22.61
CA ASN A 245 12.75 -0.01 22.22
C ASN A 245 12.28 1.09 21.27
N PHE A 246 12.85 2.29 21.44
CA PHE A 246 12.70 3.38 20.49
C PHE A 246 13.34 2.99 19.15
N ILE A 247 12.60 3.17 18.06
CA ILE A 247 13.11 3.04 16.71
C ILE A 247 13.63 4.41 16.30
N SER A 248 14.92 4.50 15.96
CA SER A 248 15.53 5.76 15.54
C SER A 248 14.78 6.36 14.35
N ARG A 249 14.62 7.68 14.33
CA ARG A 249 14.09 8.39 13.15
C ARG A 249 14.95 8.15 11.90
N GLU A 250 16.23 7.84 12.07
CA GLU A 250 17.14 7.47 10.98
C GLU A 250 16.74 6.15 10.27
N ALA A 251 15.90 5.32 10.90
CA ALA A 251 15.35 4.13 10.25
C ALA A 251 14.29 4.48 9.18
N VAL A 252 13.81 5.73 9.16
CA VAL A 252 12.84 6.22 8.18
C VAL A 252 13.58 6.91 7.06
N THR A 253 13.68 6.26 5.90
CA THR A 253 14.31 6.85 4.70
C THR A 253 13.27 7.03 3.61
N CYS A 254 13.07 8.26 3.14
CA CYS A 254 12.22 8.54 1.99
C CYS A 254 12.98 9.23 0.84
N PHE A 255 12.57 8.93 -0.39
CA PHE A 255 12.97 9.64 -1.61
C PHE A 255 11.73 10.22 -2.29
N ASP A 256 11.74 11.51 -2.60
CA ASP A 256 10.62 12.27 -3.17
C ASP A 256 10.86 12.79 -4.59
N GLU A 257 12.05 12.56 -5.14
CA GLU A 257 12.44 12.92 -6.49
C GLU A 257 11.54 12.29 -7.57
N TYR A 258 10.86 11.20 -7.23
CA TYR A 258 10.02 10.41 -8.13
C TYR A 258 8.52 10.74 -8.04
N VAL A 259 8.13 11.70 -7.19
CA VAL A 259 6.73 12.18 -7.11
C VAL A 259 6.33 12.85 -8.43
N GLY A 260 7.25 13.56 -9.08
CA GLY A 260 7.01 14.28 -10.32
C GLY A 260 6.02 15.45 -10.14
N PRO A 261 5.11 15.67 -11.11
CA PRO A 261 4.19 16.82 -11.08
C PRO A 261 3.11 16.72 -9.98
N GLY A 262 2.97 15.57 -9.32
CA GLY A 262 2.04 15.38 -8.21
C GLY A 262 1.51 13.96 -8.07
N TYR A 263 0.64 13.76 -7.08
CA TYR A 263 -0.03 12.49 -6.87
C TYR A 263 -0.90 12.10 -8.07
N ALA A 264 -0.85 10.82 -8.46
CA ALA A 264 -1.55 10.24 -9.62
C ALA A 264 -1.23 10.85 -11.00
N LEU A 265 -0.36 11.86 -11.08
CA LEU A 265 0.11 12.42 -12.34
C LEU A 265 1.33 11.64 -12.85
N PRO A 266 1.38 11.31 -14.16
CA PRO A 266 2.42 10.45 -14.72
C PRO A 266 3.78 11.14 -14.82
N THR A 267 4.85 10.34 -14.93
CA THR A 267 6.19 10.81 -15.32
C THR A 267 6.77 9.90 -16.41
N PRO A 268 7.70 10.38 -17.26
CA PRO A 268 8.37 9.54 -18.26
C PRO A 268 9.10 8.34 -17.64
N GLU A 269 9.73 8.52 -16.49
CA GLU A 269 10.48 7.48 -15.77
C GLU A 269 9.54 6.40 -15.22
N MET A 270 8.35 6.80 -14.76
CA MET A 270 7.31 5.86 -14.37
C MET A 270 6.86 5.02 -15.56
N VAL A 271 6.64 5.64 -16.72
CA VAL A 271 6.25 4.92 -17.95
C VAL A 271 7.35 3.94 -18.37
N GLU A 272 8.62 4.37 -18.34
CA GLU A 272 9.79 3.51 -18.58
C GLU A 272 9.77 2.30 -17.63
N ALA A 273 9.62 2.52 -16.32
CA ALA A 273 9.62 1.46 -15.31
C ALA A 273 8.50 0.43 -15.53
N VAL A 274 7.28 0.89 -15.79
CA VAL A 274 6.13 0.03 -16.08
C VAL A 274 6.39 -0.84 -17.32
N GLN A 275 6.86 -0.22 -18.42
CA GLN A 275 7.15 -0.95 -19.66
C GLN A 275 8.32 -1.92 -19.50
N LEU A 276 9.38 -1.51 -18.80
CA LEU A 276 10.57 -2.32 -18.61
C LEU A 276 10.27 -3.59 -17.81
N LEU A 277 9.58 -3.47 -16.66
CA LEU A 277 9.24 -4.63 -15.84
C LEU A 277 8.28 -5.58 -16.59
N ALA A 278 7.29 -5.02 -17.30
CA ALA A 278 6.38 -5.83 -18.10
C ALA A 278 7.12 -6.64 -19.19
N LYS A 279 8.09 -6.04 -19.87
CA LYS A 279 8.86 -6.68 -20.96
C LYS A 279 9.92 -7.68 -20.46
N THR A 280 10.47 -7.47 -19.27
CA THR A 280 11.55 -8.30 -18.72
C THR A 280 11.04 -9.47 -17.88
N GLU A 281 9.93 -9.28 -17.16
CA GLU A 281 9.45 -10.24 -16.15
C GLU A 281 7.96 -10.61 -16.33
N GLY A 282 7.22 -9.93 -17.21
CA GLY A 282 5.78 -10.17 -17.36
C GLY A 282 4.95 -9.73 -16.14
N ILE A 283 5.51 -8.87 -15.29
CA ILE A 283 4.87 -8.36 -14.06
C ILE A 283 4.35 -6.94 -14.31
N LEU A 284 3.12 -6.67 -13.88
CA LEU A 284 2.44 -5.40 -14.10
C LEU A 284 2.58 -4.44 -12.90
N LEU A 285 3.09 -3.24 -13.17
CA LEU A 285 3.05 -2.12 -12.23
C LEU A 285 1.92 -1.17 -12.61
N ASP A 286 1.31 -0.53 -11.62
CA ASP A 286 0.34 0.55 -11.85
C ASP A 286 1.03 1.90 -12.04
N PRO A 287 0.41 2.85 -12.75
CA PRO A 287 1.06 4.13 -13.08
C PRO A 287 1.04 5.17 -11.95
N VAL A 288 0.34 4.90 -10.84
CA VAL A 288 0.18 5.85 -9.73
C VAL A 288 1.17 5.54 -8.60
N TYR A 289 1.35 4.26 -8.26
CA TYR A 289 2.10 3.86 -7.07
C TYR A 289 3.39 3.10 -7.43
N THR A 290 3.24 1.86 -7.87
CA THR A 290 4.33 0.91 -8.05
C THR A 290 5.21 1.26 -9.24
N GLY A 291 4.66 1.86 -10.30
CA GLY A 291 5.44 2.40 -11.41
C GLY A 291 6.43 3.49 -10.96
N LYS A 292 5.97 4.45 -10.15
CA LYS A 292 6.84 5.51 -9.60
C LYS A 292 7.88 4.94 -8.63
N ALA A 293 7.49 3.99 -7.78
CA ALA A 293 8.42 3.38 -6.85
C ALA A 293 9.49 2.52 -7.53
N VAL A 294 9.14 1.80 -8.60
CA VAL A 294 10.13 1.06 -9.40
C VAL A 294 10.99 2.00 -10.25
N ALA A 295 10.45 3.12 -10.75
CA ALA A 295 11.26 4.17 -11.36
C ALA A 295 12.32 4.70 -10.37
N GLY A 296 11.92 4.91 -9.11
CA GLY A 296 12.86 5.28 -8.05
C GLY A 296 13.91 4.20 -7.77
N LEU A 297 13.51 2.93 -7.71
CA LEU A 297 14.45 1.81 -7.57
C LEU A 297 15.48 1.80 -8.72
N ILE A 298 15.01 1.92 -9.98
CA ILE A 298 15.87 1.94 -11.17
C ILE A 298 16.88 3.09 -11.09
N ASP A 299 16.43 4.29 -10.74
CA ASP A 299 17.31 5.46 -10.65
C ASP A 299 18.34 5.34 -9.51
N LEU A 300 17.94 4.84 -8.33
CA LEU A 300 18.87 4.56 -7.23
C LEU A 300 19.94 3.53 -7.62
N ILE A 301 19.57 2.51 -8.39
CA ILE A 301 20.52 1.55 -8.96
C ILE A 301 21.49 2.25 -9.92
N ARG A 302 20.97 3.05 -10.86
CA ARG A 302 21.78 3.81 -11.83
C ARG A 302 22.73 4.79 -11.17
N LYS A 303 22.35 5.37 -10.03
CA LYS A 303 23.17 6.27 -9.20
C LYS A 303 24.21 5.53 -8.35
N GLY A 304 24.21 4.20 -8.32
CA GLY A 304 25.13 3.41 -7.52
C GLY A 304 24.83 3.44 -6.03
N THR A 305 23.56 3.67 -5.64
CA THR A 305 23.14 3.59 -4.23
C THR A 305 23.29 2.19 -3.65
N PHE A 306 23.20 1.16 -4.51
CA PHE A 306 23.35 -0.25 -4.15
C PHE A 306 24.61 -0.84 -4.77
N ASN A 307 25.28 -1.73 -4.06
CA ASN A 307 26.41 -2.51 -4.56
C ASN A 307 25.89 -3.67 -5.44
N LYS A 308 26.71 -4.18 -6.35
CA LYS A 308 26.29 -5.25 -7.27
C LYS A 308 25.93 -6.56 -6.56
N GLU A 309 26.56 -6.80 -5.42
CA GLU A 309 26.40 -7.97 -4.58
C GLU A 309 25.16 -7.88 -3.66
N ASP A 310 24.51 -6.72 -3.59
CA ASP A 310 23.34 -6.53 -2.74
C ASP A 310 22.14 -7.38 -3.23
N ASN A 311 21.37 -7.86 -2.26
CA ASN A 311 20.05 -8.44 -2.51
C ASN A 311 18.98 -7.42 -2.10
N ILE A 312 18.30 -6.85 -3.08
CA ILE A 312 17.28 -5.82 -2.88
C ILE A 312 15.90 -6.44 -2.99
N LEU A 313 15.08 -6.30 -1.95
CA LEU A 313 13.69 -6.76 -1.97
C LEU A 313 12.74 -5.57 -2.19
N PHE A 314 12.04 -5.54 -3.31
CA PHE A 314 10.94 -4.61 -3.53
C PHE A 314 9.60 -5.22 -3.08
N VAL A 315 8.83 -4.50 -2.27
CA VAL A 315 7.46 -4.92 -1.91
C VAL A 315 6.48 -4.44 -2.96
N HIS A 316 6.09 -5.34 -3.87
CA HIS A 316 5.15 -5.02 -4.93
C HIS A 316 3.73 -4.93 -4.38
N SER A 317 3.24 -3.71 -4.17
CA SER A 317 1.97 -3.46 -3.50
C SER A 317 0.71 -3.66 -4.35
N GLY A 318 0.82 -4.18 -5.58
CA GLY A 318 -0.27 -4.30 -6.54
C GLY A 318 -0.75 -2.96 -7.11
N GLY A 319 -1.97 -2.96 -7.65
CA GLY A 319 -2.62 -1.79 -8.24
C GLY A 319 -2.95 -1.90 -9.73
N SER A 320 -2.68 -3.04 -10.35
CA SER A 320 -2.82 -3.27 -11.79
C SER A 320 -4.18 -2.89 -12.41
N PRO A 321 -5.33 -2.93 -11.73
CA PRO A 321 -6.58 -2.45 -12.34
C PRO A 321 -6.54 -0.98 -12.78
N ALA A 322 -5.70 -0.15 -12.16
CA ALA A 322 -5.54 1.25 -12.56
C ALA A 322 -4.84 1.42 -13.92
N LEU A 323 -4.12 0.42 -14.43
CA LEU A 323 -3.55 0.45 -15.79
C LEU A 323 -4.64 0.59 -16.85
N TYR A 324 -5.76 -0.11 -16.67
CA TYR A 324 -6.87 -0.07 -17.63
C TYR A 324 -7.62 1.27 -17.65
N ALA A 325 -7.38 2.12 -16.65
CA ALA A 325 -7.85 3.50 -16.62
C ALA A 325 -6.85 4.50 -17.23
N ASN A 326 -5.65 4.05 -17.61
CA ASN A 326 -4.53 4.89 -18.02
C ASN A 326 -3.85 4.35 -19.29
N THR A 327 -4.61 3.72 -20.19
CA THR A 327 -4.08 3.07 -21.39
C THR A 327 -3.37 4.04 -22.33
N SER A 328 -3.83 5.29 -22.40
CA SER A 328 -3.24 6.36 -23.22
C SER A 328 -1.79 6.70 -22.85
N LEU A 329 -1.33 6.40 -21.63
CA LEU A 329 0.06 6.60 -21.22
C LEU A 329 1.03 5.63 -21.91
N PHE A 330 0.51 4.55 -22.50
CA PHE A 330 1.30 3.44 -23.06
C PHE A 330 0.98 3.15 -24.53
N ALA A 331 0.22 4.04 -25.18
CA ALA A 331 -0.19 3.94 -26.58
C ALA A 331 0.92 4.35 -27.56
#